data_AF-A0A942PC84-F1
#
_entry.id   AF-A0A942PC84-F1
#
_cell.length_a   1.000
_cell.length_b   1.000
_cell.length_c   1.000
_cell.angle_alpha   90.00
_cell.angle_beta   90.00
_cell.angle_gamma   90.00
#
_symmetry.space_group_name_H-M   'P 1'
#
loop_
_entity.id
_entity.type
_entity.pdbx_description
1 polymer ?
#
loop_
_entity_poly.entity_id
_entity_poly.type
_entity_poly.pdbx_seq_one_letter_code
_entity_poly.pdbx_strand_id
1 'polypeptide(L)'
;MTQGFVFTLLALLLYGVWGFSYKLLSIREIQGEWVVALVMLCSAAISALLAVTRAEPFPLTKIGGNLPWLVLAALSGAVGNILLVKAMAFPGLSSGVVLAITGAYPLVAALLAYFFLGESLTGTQAIGTAAIVFGVGLLMFQRV
;
A
#
# COMPACT_ATOMS: atom_id res chain seq x y z
N MET A 1 6.90 -8.50 -20.72
CA MET A 1 6.86 -7.10 -20.23
C MET A 1 5.45 -6.50 -20.23
N THR A 2 4.64 -6.70 -21.27
CA THR A 2 3.32 -6.07 -21.44
C THR A 2 2.26 -6.47 -20.41
N GLN A 3 2.14 -7.75 -20.05
CA GLN A 3 1.12 -8.21 -19.07
C GLN A 3 1.35 -7.66 -17.65
N GLY A 4 2.59 -7.68 -17.16
CA GLY A 4 2.93 -7.13 -15.84
C GLY A 4 2.66 -5.63 -15.76
N PHE A 5 2.92 -4.90 -16.85
CA PHE A 5 2.59 -3.48 -16.93
C PHE A 5 1.08 -3.22 -16.86
N VAL A 6 0.27 -4.02 -17.56
CA VAL A 6 -1.19 -3.94 -17.49
C VAL A 6 -1.69 -4.18 -16.06
N PHE A 7 -1.20 -5.22 -15.37
CA PHE A 7 -1.57 -5.47 -13.98
C PHE A 7 -1.17 -4.32 -13.05
N THR A 8 -0.02 -3.69 -13.31
CA THR A 8 0.45 -2.53 -12.54
C THR A 8 -0.46 -1.31 -12.74
N LEU A 9 -0.89 -1.04 -13.97
CA LEU A 9 -1.82 0.06 -14.26
C LEU A 9 -3.22 -0.19 -13.65
N LEU A 10 -3.71 -1.43 -13.71
CA LEU A 10 -4.96 -1.80 -13.05
C LEU A 10 -4.84 -1.69 -11.52
N ALA A 11 -3.71 -2.12 -10.94
CA ALA A 11 -3.45 -1.95 -9.52
C ALA A 11 -3.41 -0.47 -9.12
N LEU A 12 -2.76 0.38 -9.92
CA LEU A 12 -2.74 1.83 -9.69
C LEU A 12 -4.16 2.42 -9.65
N LEU A 13 -5.01 2.05 -10.61
CA LEU A 13 -6.41 2.48 -10.64
C LEU A 13 -7.18 2.02 -9.39
N LEU A 14 -7.05 0.74 -9.03
CA LEU A 14 -7.72 0.18 -7.86
C LEU A 14 -7.22 0.79 -6.54
N TYR A 15 -5.92 1.11 -6.44
CA TYR A 15 -5.36 1.83 -5.30
C TYR A 15 -5.89 3.26 -5.20
N GLY A 16 -6.13 3.94 -6.33
CA GLY A 16 -6.82 5.23 -6.35
C GLY A 16 -8.24 5.15 -5.80
N VAL A 17 -9.03 4.17 -6.26
CA VAL A 17 -10.40 3.94 -5.74
C VAL A 17 -10.37 3.61 -4.25
N TRP A 18 -9.45 2.74 -3.83
CA TRP A 18 -9.27 2.37 -2.43
C TRP A 18 -8.95 3.57 -1.54
N GLY A 19 -8.00 4.42 -1.94
CA GLY A 19 -7.65 5.63 -1.19
C GLY A 19 -8.81 6.63 -1.08
N PHE A 20 -9.57 6.81 -2.18
CA PHE A 20 -10.80 7.61 -2.18
C PHE A 20 -11.85 7.05 -1.21
N SER A 21 -12.08 5.73 -1.23
CA SER A 21 -13.02 5.07 -0.32
C SER A 21 -12.63 5.27 1.15
N TYR A 22 -11.35 5.19 1.51
CA TYR A 22 -10.89 5.48 2.87
C TYR A 22 -11.14 6.92 3.30
N LYS A 23 -10.96 7.90 2.40
CA LYS A 23 -11.35 9.28 2.71
C LYS A 23 -12.86 9.40 2.94
N LEU A 24 -13.68 8.74 2.11
CA LEU A 24 -15.14 8.77 2.28
C LEU A 24 -15.59 8.17 3.62
N LEU A 25 -15.02 7.03 4.00
CA LEU A 25 -15.32 6.36 5.28
C LEU A 25 -14.86 7.21 6.48
N SER A 26 -13.71 7.87 6.34
CA SER A 26 -13.19 8.81 7.32
C SER A 26 -14.11 10.03 7.53
N ILE A 27 -14.66 10.61 6.46
CA ILE A 27 -15.63 11.72 6.54
C ILE A 27 -16.94 11.28 7.21
N ARG A 28 -17.30 10.00 7.07
CA ARG A 28 -18.45 9.39 7.76
C ARG A 28 -18.16 8.96 9.20
N GLU A 29 -17.01 9.37 9.75
CA GLU A 29 -16.60 9.14 11.13
C GLU A 29 -16.55 7.65 11.53
N ILE A 30 -16.36 6.76 10.56
CA ILE A 30 -16.15 5.34 10.85
C ILE A 30 -14.73 5.17 11.39
N GLN A 31 -14.62 4.54 12.56
CA GLN A 31 -13.34 4.25 13.19
C GLN A 31 -12.43 3.44 12.26
N GLY A 32 -11.18 3.90 12.09
CA GLY A 32 -10.25 3.33 11.13
C GLY A 32 -9.92 1.86 11.39
N GLU A 33 -9.91 1.44 12.65
CA GLU A 33 -9.69 0.07 13.07
C GLU A 33 -10.75 -0.88 12.49
N TRP A 34 -12.02 -0.49 12.55
CA TRP A 34 -13.14 -1.27 11.98
C TRP A 34 -13.12 -1.28 10.45
N VAL A 35 -12.80 -0.13 9.82
CA VAL A 35 -12.63 -0.06 8.36
C VAL A 35 -11.57 -1.04 7.90
N VAL A 36 -10.39 -1.01 8.53
CA VAL A 36 -9.27 -1.88 8.15
C VAL A 36 -9.58 -3.34 8.42
N ALA A 37 -10.19 -3.67 9.57
CA ALA A 37 -10.59 -5.03 9.88
C ALA A 37 -11.54 -5.62 8.82
N LEU A 38 -12.58 -4.86 8.44
CA LEU A 38 -13.54 -5.30 7.41
C LEU A 38 -12.89 -5.42 6.04
N VAL A 39 -12.04 -4.47 5.64
CA VAL A 39 -11.32 -4.52 4.36
C VAL A 39 -10.43 -5.75 4.32
N MET A 40 -9.64 -6.00 5.37
CA MET A 40 -8.75 -7.16 5.43
C MET A 40 -9.52 -8.48 5.40
N LEU A 41 -10.66 -8.56 6.10
CA LEU A 41 -11.53 -9.75 6.09
C LEU A 41 -12.10 -10.02 4.69
N CYS A 42 -12.65 -8.99 4.03
CA CYS A 42 -13.17 -9.10 2.67
C CYS A 42 -12.07 -9.46 1.68
N SER A 43 -10.89 -8.84 1.77
CA SER A 43 -9.74 -9.16 0.92
C SER A 43 -9.24 -10.58 1.14
N ALA A 44 -9.22 -11.08 2.38
CA ALA A 44 -8.88 -12.46 2.68
C ALA A 44 -9.89 -13.44 2.08
N ALA A 45 -11.19 -13.16 2.21
CA ALA A 45 -12.25 -13.99 1.62
C ALA A 45 -12.16 -14.04 0.09
N ILE A 46 -11.95 -12.90 -0.58
CA ILE A 46 -11.77 -12.83 -2.03
C ILE A 46 -10.51 -13.60 -2.45
N SER A 47 -9.40 -13.41 -1.74
CA SER A 47 -8.14 -14.11 -2.05
C SER A 47 -8.27 -15.62 -1.88
N ALA A 48 -8.92 -16.08 -0.82
CA ALA A 48 -9.20 -17.50 -0.59
C ALA A 48 -10.12 -18.07 -1.68
N LEU A 49 -11.18 -17.36 -2.07
CA LEU A 49 -12.08 -17.77 -3.15
C LEU A 49 -11.32 -17.92 -4.48
N LEU A 50 -10.43 -16.98 -4.81
CA LEU A 50 -9.60 -17.07 -6.02
C LEU A 50 -8.63 -18.27 -5.96
N ALA A 51 -8.01 -18.54 -4.81
CA ALA A 51 -7.13 -19.70 -4.65
C ALA A 51 -7.90 -21.02 -4.81
N VAL A 52 -9.10 -21.13 -4.21
CA VAL A 52 -9.96 -22.32 -4.32
C VAL A 52 -10.45 -22.53 -5.75
N THR A 53 -10.89 -21.47 -6.44
CA THR A 53 -11.36 -21.58 -7.85
C THR A 53 -10.25 -21.97 -8.82
N ARG A 54 -8.99 -21.69 -8.47
CA ARG A 54 -7.79 -22.12 -9.21
C ARG A 54 -7.24 -23.46 -8.76
N ALA A 55 -7.86 -24.11 -7.77
CA ALA A 55 -7.38 -25.33 -7.14
C ALA A 55 -5.90 -25.22 -6.66
N GLU A 56 -5.49 -24.03 -6.21
CA GLU A 56 -4.16 -23.82 -5.67
C GLU A 56 -4.06 -24.49 -4.28
N PRO A 57 -3.14 -25.45 -4.06
CA PRO A 57 -3.03 -26.14 -2.79
C PRO A 57 -2.52 -25.17 -1.70
N PHE A 58 -3.07 -25.30 -0.49
CA PHE A 58 -2.64 -24.48 0.63
C PHE A 58 -1.16 -24.75 0.95
N PRO A 59 -0.27 -23.74 0.94
CA PRO A 59 1.17 -23.94 0.95
C PRO A 59 1.74 -24.16 2.36
N LEU A 60 1.25 -25.18 3.09
CA LEU A 60 1.62 -25.48 4.49
C LEU A 60 3.12 -25.45 4.74
N THR A 61 3.90 -26.10 3.87
CA THR A 61 5.35 -26.24 4.00
C THR A 61 6.09 -24.92 3.82
N LYS A 62 5.55 -23.99 3.01
CA LYS A 62 6.16 -22.67 2.78
C LYS A 62 5.76 -21.66 3.86
N ILE A 63 4.58 -21.80 4.47
CA ILE A 63 4.11 -20.88 5.51
C ILE A 63 5.00 -20.98 6.75
N GLY A 64 5.35 -22.18 7.21
CA GLY A 64 6.14 -22.37 8.42
C GLY A 64 7.48 -21.62 8.38
N GLY A 65 8.21 -21.74 7.27
CA GLY A 65 9.50 -21.06 7.08
C GLY A 65 9.41 -19.55 6.82
N ASN A 66 8.24 -19.04 6.44
CA ASN A 66 8.04 -17.63 6.09
C ASN A 66 7.13 -16.88 7.08
N LEU A 67 6.79 -17.50 8.22
CA LEU A 67 5.88 -16.93 9.20
C LEU A 67 6.30 -15.53 9.68
N PRO A 68 7.58 -15.24 9.98
CA PRO A 68 7.99 -13.89 10.39
C PRO A 68 7.70 -12.82 9.33
N TRP A 69 7.92 -13.13 8.06
CA TRP A 69 7.65 -12.21 6.95
C TRP A 69 6.15 -12.01 6.72
N LEU A 70 5.36 -13.07 6.86
CA LEU A 70 3.90 -13.00 6.80
C LEU A 70 3.34 -12.15 7.94
N VAL A 71 3.85 -12.32 9.17
CA VAL A 71 3.47 -11.52 10.34
C VAL A 71 3.87 -10.07 10.14
N LEU A 72 5.10 -9.80 9.67
CA LEU A 72 5.56 -8.46 9.40
C LEU A 72 4.69 -7.76 8.36
N ALA A 73 4.38 -8.43 7.24
CA ALA A 73 3.51 -7.90 6.20
C ALA A 73 2.09 -7.62 6.71
N ALA A 74 1.53 -8.53 7.51
CA ALA A 74 0.19 -8.37 8.09
C ALA A 74 0.15 -7.18 9.07
N LEU A 75 1.13 -7.08 9.97
CA LEU A 75 1.21 -6.01 10.96
C LEU A 75 1.47 -4.66 10.29
N SER A 76 2.44 -4.57 9.38
CA SER A 76 2.75 -3.32 8.69
C SER A 76 1.57 -2.85 7.84
N GLY A 77 0.88 -3.78 7.16
CA GLY A 77 -0.31 -3.47 6.38
C GLY A 77 -1.47 -2.99 7.25
N ALA A 78 -1.75 -3.67 8.37
CA ALA A 78 -2.85 -3.30 9.26
C ALA A 78 -2.60 -1.95 9.93
N VAL A 79 -1.44 -1.80 10.58
CA VAL A 79 -1.07 -0.57 11.29
C VAL A 79 -0.95 0.59 10.31
N GLY A 80 -0.30 0.39 9.16
CA GLY A 80 -0.17 1.41 8.11
C GLY A 80 -1.53 1.92 7.62
N ASN A 81 -2.48 1.01 7.36
CA ASN A 81 -3.82 1.40 6.92
C ASN A 81 -4.62 2.12 8.01
N ILE A 82 -4.47 1.74 9.29
CA ILE A 82 -5.12 2.46 10.40
C ILE A 82 -4.59 3.89 10.47
N LEU A 83 -3.26 4.06 10.40
CA LEU A 83 -2.62 5.37 10.40
C LEU A 83 -3.03 6.21 9.19
N LEU A 84 -3.15 5.59 8.01
CA LEU A 84 -3.66 6.24 6.80
C LEU A 84 -5.07 6.77 7.00
N VAL A 85 -6.00 5.96 7.51
CA VAL A 85 -7.39 6.41 7.75
C VAL A 85 -7.43 7.55 8.77
N LYS A 86 -6.60 7.50 9.82
CA LYS A 86 -6.46 8.60 10.78
C LYS A 86 -5.92 9.88 10.13
N ALA A 87 -4.91 9.77 9.27
CA ALA A 87 -4.37 10.91 8.51
C ALA A 87 -5.42 11.51 7.56
N MET A 88 -6.25 10.68 6.92
CA MET A 88 -7.35 11.14 6.08
C MET A 88 -8.43 11.90 6.85
N ALA A 89 -8.59 11.63 8.15
CA ALA A 89 -9.53 12.33 9.01
C ALA A 89 -8.98 13.66 9.54
N PHE A 90 -7.67 13.90 9.39
CA PHE A 90 -7.02 15.04 10.01
C PHE A 90 -7.44 16.36 9.36
N PRO A 91 -7.94 17.35 10.14
CA PRO A 91 -8.32 18.65 9.60
C PRO A 91 -7.13 19.37 8.95
N GLY A 92 -7.37 20.00 7.79
CA GLY A 92 -6.33 20.75 7.08
C GLY A 92 -5.39 19.91 6.20
N LEU A 93 -5.54 18.58 6.19
CA LEU A 93 -4.77 17.70 5.30
C LEU A 93 -5.66 17.13 4.19
N SER A 94 -5.36 17.48 2.94
CA SER A 94 -6.13 16.99 1.79
C SER A 94 -5.82 15.50 1.53
N SER A 95 -6.81 14.74 1.06
CA SER A 95 -6.60 13.32 0.74
C SER A 95 -5.56 13.11 -0.35
N GLY A 96 -5.44 14.05 -1.30
CA GLY A 96 -4.40 14.03 -2.32
C GLY A 96 -2.99 14.10 -1.72
N VAL A 97 -2.77 14.98 -0.74
CA VAL A 97 -1.49 15.08 -0.04
C VAL A 97 -1.19 13.83 0.78
N VAL A 98 -2.18 13.32 1.54
CA VAL A 98 -2.02 12.08 2.32
C VAL A 98 -1.60 10.93 1.40
N LEU A 99 -2.35 10.69 0.32
CA LEU A 99 -2.07 9.60 -0.61
C LEU A 99 -0.74 9.76 -1.34
N ALA A 100 -0.33 10.99 -1.67
CA ALA A 100 0.96 11.24 -2.30
C ALA A 100 2.11 10.89 -1.36
N ILE A 101 2.04 11.32 -0.10
CA ILE A 101 3.06 11.02 0.91
C ILE A 101 3.11 9.52 1.17
N THR A 102 1.98 8.88 1.45
CA THR A 102 1.97 7.44 1.75
C THR A 102 2.29 6.61 0.50
N GLY A 103 1.91 7.07 -0.69
CA GLY A 103 2.22 6.44 -1.97
C GLY A 103 3.70 6.51 -2.36
N ALA A 104 4.51 7.31 -1.65
CA ALA A 104 5.96 7.33 -1.78
C ALA A 104 6.67 6.16 -1.06
N TYR A 105 5.93 5.16 -0.58
CA TYR A 105 6.49 3.93 -0.01
C TYR A 105 7.53 3.20 -0.91
N PRO A 106 7.56 3.32 -2.26
CA PRO A 106 8.63 2.74 -3.06
C PRO A 106 10.02 3.24 -2.64
N LEU A 107 10.14 4.44 -2.07
CA LEU A 107 11.39 4.96 -1.51
C LEU A 107 11.88 4.10 -0.35
N VAL A 108 10.98 3.73 0.56
CA VAL A 108 11.27 2.87 1.71
C VAL A 108 11.58 1.45 1.22
N ALA A 109 10.78 0.92 0.29
CA ALA A 109 10.98 -0.41 -0.27
C ALA A 109 12.34 -0.52 -0.99
N ALA A 110 12.75 0.48 -1.76
CA ALA A 110 14.03 0.51 -2.43
C ALA A 110 15.22 0.52 -1.46
N LEU A 111 15.12 1.28 -0.37
CA LEU A 111 16.13 1.26 0.69
C LEU A 111 16.22 -0.11 1.36
N LEU A 112 15.08 -0.72 1.70
CA LEU A 112 15.05 -2.05 2.28
C LEU A 112 15.61 -3.10 1.31
N ALA A 113 15.29 -3.02 0.02
CA ALA A 113 15.83 -3.92 -1.00
C ALA A 113 17.35 -3.78 -1.14
N TYR A 114 17.85 -2.54 -1.12
CA TYR A 114 19.29 -2.28 -1.14
C TYR A 114 20.01 -2.90 0.06
N PHE A 115 19.49 -2.70 1.29
CA PHE A 115 20.16 -3.18 2.50
C PHE A 115 19.96 -4.67 2.78
N PHE A 116 18.78 -5.22 2.51
CA PHE A 116 18.40 -6.58 2.94
C PHE A 116 18.35 -7.60 1.80
N LEU A 117 18.10 -7.16 0.56
CA LEU A 117 18.03 -8.05 -0.61
C LEU A 117 19.29 -7.99 -1.48
N GLY A 118 20.21 -7.05 -1.21
CA GLY A 118 21.43 -6.86 -1.97
C GLY A 118 21.19 -6.30 -3.38
N GLU A 119 20.03 -5.67 -3.61
CA GLU A 119 19.71 -5.06 -4.90
C GLU A 119 20.50 -3.76 -5.09
N SER A 120 21.04 -3.52 -6.28
CA SER A 120 21.71 -2.26 -6.60
C SER A 120 20.75 -1.25 -7.21
N LEU A 121 20.75 -0.03 -6.69
CA LEU A 121 20.05 1.10 -7.31
C LEU A 121 20.82 1.61 -8.53
N THR A 122 20.20 1.54 -9.70
CA THR A 122 20.72 2.17 -10.92
C THR A 122 20.58 3.69 -10.85
N GLY A 123 21.43 4.42 -11.59
CA GLY A 123 21.33 5.89 -11.68
C GLY A 123 19.94 6.38 -12.11
N THR A 124 19.28 5.66 -13.03
CA THR A 124 17.92 5.98 -13.48
C THR A 124 16.88 5.81 -12.36
N GLN A 125 17.00 4.75 -11.54
CA GLN A 125 16.12 4.55 -10.38
C GLN A 125 16.34 5.62 -9.31
N ALA A 126 17.58 6.09 -9.13
CA ALA A 126 17.89 7.20 -8.22
C ALA A 126 17.24 8.51 -8.68
N ILE A 127 17.27 8.81 -9.99
CA ILE A 127 16.58 9.99 -10.55
C ILE A 127 15.06 9.86 -10.37
N GLY A 128 14.47 8.70 -10.65
CA GLY A 128 13.05 8.47 -10.43
C GLY A 128 12.64 8.63 -8.96
N THR A 129 13.47 8.11 -8.04
CA THR A 129 13.33 8.29 -6.59
C THR A 129 13.34 9.78 -6.21
N ALA A 130 14.31 10.55 -6.72
CA ALA A 130 14.38 11.99 -6.48
C ALA A 130 13.15 12.74 -7.02
N ALA A 131 12.65 12.35 -8.20
CA ALA A 131 11.44 12.93 -8.79
C ALA A 131 10.19 12.67 -7.95
N ILE A 132 10.05 11.48 -7.35
CA ILE A 132 8.96 11.17 -6.41
C ILE A 132 9.03 12.11 -5.19
N VAL A 133 10.20 12.21 -4.56
CA VAL A 133 10.40 13.08 -3.39
C VAL A 133 10.04 14.53 -3.72
N PHE A 134 10.54 15.03 -4.86
CA PHE A 134 10.26 16.38 -5.31
C PHE A 134 8.76 16.62 -5.58
N GLY A 135 8.10 15.69 -6.29
CA GLY A 135 6.68 15.79 -6.61
C GLY A 135 5.79 15.77 -5.36
N VAL A 136 6.09 14.90 -4.40
CA VAL A 136 5.39 14.89 -3.10
C VAL A 136 5.62 16.19 -2.35
N GLY A 137 6.86 16.70 -2.33
CA GLY A 137 7.20 17.98 -1.71
C GLY A 137 6.40 19.14 -2.29
N LEU A 138 6.25 19.20 -3.62
CA LEU A 138 5.44 20.23 -4.29
C LEU A 138 3.97 20.21 -3.83
N LEU A 139 3.39 19.02 -3.64
CA LEU A 139 2.00 18.89 -3.17
C LEU A 139 1.83 19.39 -1.73
N MET A 140 2.89 19.34 -0.90
CA MET A 140 2.83 19.88 0.46
C MET A 140 2.85 21.40 0.52
N PHE A 141 3.34 22.10 -0.51
CA PHE A 141 3.37 23.56 -0.56
C PHE A 141 2.06 24.19 -1.02
N GLN A 142 1.11 23.40 -1.53
CA GLN A 142 -0.24 23.92 -1.78
C GLN A 142 -0.93 24.20 -0.44
N ARG A 143 -1.09 25.49 -0.12
CA ARG A 143 -1.93 25.94 0.98
C ARG A 143 -3.37 25.49 0.71
N VAL A 144 -3.87 24.61 1.56
CA VAL A 144 -5.31 24.32 1.71
C VAL A 144 -5.97 25.50 2.40
#